data_AF-A0A518JN56-F1
#
_entry.id   AF-A0A518JN56-F1
#
_cell.length_a   1.000
_cell.length_b   1.000
_cell.length_c   1.000
_cell.angle_alpha   90.00
_cell.angle_beta   90.00
_cell.angle_gamma   90.00
#
_symmetry.space_group_name_H-M   'P 1'
#
loop_
_entity.id
_entity.type
_entity.pdbx_description
1 polymer ?
#
loop_
_entity_poly.entity_id
_entity_poly.type
_entity_poly.pdbx_seq_one_letter_code
_entity_poly.pdbx_strand_id
1 'polypeptide(L)'
;MADPTVLNETGIDAAARDYIAWVADALSLRVQADPLGNLELLPIAPASDTERPTAAAITIESTLDCAKLWDLQRQFAGGAIEAQAAGESSHVAGIATVVLKPYQIRQGRVQLAGCTLEPRPFLRISTLATEIEHHWFDRDGNVVAAELAARLELDRLVAVAPRLKASDRSTVTAWIDAAMGSLTNRQTIGVAVAWSPWVAGKVRIQFDQGEQTSLAFEGWGIEWERGGLHPPLFRCPITGIESYNIVCTDEGTITAREALGHCELSGKEALQAELERCAVTGKTVLPDLLTTCPITHERFLADLAKKCEWCQRLVSPLAIDQQRCQQCSEATATDALETVVCEFTAAHPEFKKLARWKGWASDELALLVGRRWLSETLVLVSRPGMQILRTGSRTRFSKTWQFED
;
A
#
# COMPACT_ATOMS: atom_id res chain seq x y z
N MET A 1 -2.75 -44.30 -1.29
CA MET A 1 -2.32 -43.99 -2.67
C MET A 1 -2.36 -45.22 -3.56
N ALA A 2 -3.28 -45.20 -4.53
CA ALA A 2 -3.34 -46.17 -5.61
C ALA A 2 -2.05 -46.14 -6.46
N ASP A 3 -1.63 -47.28 -6.97
CA ASP A 3 -0.48 -47.37 -7.87
C ASP A 3 -0.86 -46.75 -9.23
N PRO A 4 -0.25 -45.63 -9.65
CA PRO A 4 -0.60 -44.97 -10.91
C PRO A 4 -0.33 -45.86 -12.13
N THR A 5 0.55 -46.86 -12.00
CA THR A 5 0.88 -47.81 -13.07
C THR A 5 -0.32 -48.70 -13.39
N VAL A 6 -1.05 -49.15 -12.37
CA VAL A 6 -2.24 -50.01 -12.51
C VAL A 6 -3.40 -49.27 -13.18
N LEU A 7 -3.57 -47.97 -12.88
CA LEU A 7 -4.62 -47.16 -13.50
C LEU A 7 -4.34 -46.89 -14.98
N ASN A 8 -3.08 -46.70 -15.36
CA ASN A 8 -2.69 -46.34 -16.73
C ASN A 8 -2.84 -47.48 -17.76
N GLU A 9 -2.95 -48.72 -17.32
CA GLU A 9 -3.08 -49.90 -18.19
C GLU A 9 -4.53 -50.20 -18.60
N THR A 10 -5.48 -49.44 -18.07
CA THR A 10 -6.92 -49.63 -18.28
C THR A 10 -7.45 -48.73 -19.41
N GLY A 11 -8.44 -49.19 -20.16
CA GLY A 11 -9.11 -48.40 -21.23
C GLY A 11 -9.97 -47.24 -20.73
N ILE A 12 -9.73 -46.77 -19.50
CA ILE A 12 -10.49 -45.76 -18.79
C ILE A 12 -9.86 -44.38 -19.05
N ASP A 13 -10.70 -43.36 -19.27
CA ASP A 13 -10.22 -42.00 -19.51
C ASP A 13 -9.50 -41.38 -18.29
N ALA A 14 -8.80 -40.26 -18.50
CA ALA A 14 -8.00 -39.63 -17.45
C ALA A 14 -8.83 -39.13 -16.26
N ALA A 15 -10.00 -38.53 -16.52
CA ALA A 15 -10.87 -38.01 -15.47
C ALA A 15 -11.45 -39.14 -14.60
N ALA A 16 -11.77 -40.28 -15.21
CA ALA A 16 -12.21 -41.47 -14.51
C ALA A 16 -11.12 -42.11 -13.67
N ARG A 17 -9.87 -42.15 -14.15
CA ARG A 17 -8.73 -42.61 -13.34
C ARG A 17 -8.50 -41.72 -12.12
N ASP A 18 -8.54 -40.40 -12.28
CA ASP A 18 -8.40 -39.44 -11.19
C ASP A 18 -9.53 -39.59 -10.17
N TYR A 19 -10.78 -39.76 -10.64
CA TYR A 19 -11.93 -40.01 -9.77
C TYR A 19 -11.79 -41.32 -8.99
N ILE A 20 -11.43 -42.42 -9.65
CA ILE A 20 -11.26 -43.75 -9.00
C ILE A 20 -10.14 -43.69 -7.97
N ALA A 21 -8.98 -43.12 -8.31
CA ALA A 21 -7.86 -42.97 -7.40
C ALA A 21 -8.25 -42.17 -6.14
N TRP A 22 -9.01 -41.09 -6.34
CA TRP A 22 -9.48 -40.24 -5.25
C TRP A 22 -10.50 -40.95 -4.35
N VAL A 23 -11.53 -41.62 -4.91
CA VAL A 23 -12.50 -42.39 -4.12
C VAL A 23 -11.82 -43.51 -3.35
N ALA A 24 -10.87 -44.21 -4.00
CA ALA A 24 -10.12 -45.27 -3.36
C ALA A 24 -9.33 -44.76 -2.16
N ASP A 25 -8.62 -43.63 -2.30
CA ASP A 25 -7.86 -43.05 -1.20
C ASP A 25 -8.78 -42.59 -0.06
N ALA A 26 -9.87 -41.89 -0.39
CA ALA A 26 -10.85 -41.39 0.58
C ALA A 26 -11.55 -42.50 1.39
N LEU A 27 -11.83 -43.63 0.76
CA LEU A 27 -12.50 -44.77 1.39
C LEU A 27 -11.52 -45.84 1.87
N SER A 28 -10.21 -45.56 1.83
CA SER A 28 -9.15 -46.51 2.20
C SER A 28 -9.30 -47.85 1.48
N LEU A 29 -9.50 -47.80 0.17
CA LEU A 29 -9.55 -48.95 -0.73
C LEU A 29 -8.21 -49.13 -1.44
N ARG A 30 -7.80 -50.38 -1.58
CA ARG A 30 -6.69 -50.80 -2.44
C ARG A 30 -7.23 -50.98 -3.85
N VAL A 31 -6.59 -50.35 -4.82
CA VAL A 31 -6.85 -50.56 -6.25
C VAL A 31 -5.87 -51.61 -6.77
N GLN A 32 -6.36 -52.61 -7.48
CA GLN A 32 -5.55 -53.60 -8.19
C GLN A 32 -6.20 -53.95 -9.54
N ALA A 33 -5.44 -54.51 -10.48
CA ALA A 33 -6.00 -55.07 -11.71
C ALA A 33 -6.33 -56.55 -11.50
N ASP A 34 -7.50 -56.98 -11.96
CA ASP A 34 -7.86 -58.40 -12.04
C ASP A 34 -7.16 -59.07 -13.25
N PRO A 35 -7.21 -60.41 -13.38
CA PRO A 35 -6.58 -61.12 -14.51
C PRO A 35 -7.14 -60.76 -15.89
N LEU A 36 -8.29 -60.09 -15.96
CA LEU A 36 -8.94 -59.63 -17.20
C LEU A 36 -8.57 -58.17 -17.52
N GLY A 37 -7.82 -57.49 -16.66
CA GLY A 37 -7.44 -56.09 -16.81
C GLY A 37 -8.47 -55.10 -16.27
N ASN A 38 -9.50 -55.55 -15.54
CA ASN A 38 -10.46 -54.68 -14.88
C ASN A 38 -9.88 -54.15 -13.56
N LEU A 39 -10.35 -53.00 -13.10
CA LEU A 39 -9.96 -52.48 -11.79
C LEU A 39 -10.82 -53.09 -10.69
N GLU A 40 -10.18 -53.68 -9.70
CA GLU A 40 -10.80 -54.18 -8.49
C GLU A 40 -10.45 -53.27 -7.31
N LEU A 41 -11.47 -52.72 -6.65
CA LEU A 41 -11.33 -51.97 -5.41
C LEU A 41 -11.64 -52.87 -4.22
N LEU A 42 -10.62 -53.11 -3.41
CA LEU A 42 -10.70 -53.92 -2.21
C LEU A 42 -10.60 -53.05 -0.96
N PRO A 43 -11.45 -53.25 0.07
CA PRO A 43 -11.24 -52.58 1.34
C PRO A 43 -9.87 -52.94 1.92
N ILE A 44 -9.09 -51.93 2.34
CA ILE A 44 -7.89 -52.16 3.14
C ILE A 44 -8.40 -52.63 4.50
N ALA A 45 -8.23 -53.92 4.81
CA ALA A 45 -8.72 -54.52 6.05
C ALA A 45 -8.31 -53.65 7.25
N PRO A 46 -9.23 -53.30 8.17
CA PRO A 46 -8.87 -52.50 9.34
C PRO A 46 -7.93 -53.30 10.24
N ALA A 47 -6.97 -52.61 10.86
CA ALA A 47 -6.03 -53.22 11.80
C ALA A 47 -6.67 -53.60 13.17
N SER A 48 -8.00 -53.59 13.32
CA SER A 48 -8.67 -53.96 14.58
C SER A 48 -10.12 -54.43 14.42
N ASP A 49 -10.46 -55.44 15.22
CA ASP A 49 -11.68 -56.29 15.30
C ASP A 49 -13.05 -55.62 15.58
N THR A 50 -13.28 -54.36 15.21
CA THR A 50 -14.62 -53.75 15.38
C THR A 50 -15.36 -53.62 14.06
N GLU A 51 -16.37 -54.47 13.91
CA GLU A 51 -17.46 -54.52 12.93
C GLU A 51 -17.64 -53.24 12.08
N ARG A 52 -16.95 -53.17 10.93
CA ARG A 52 -17.49 -52.53 9.74
C ARG A 52 -17.85 -53.64 8.75
N PRO A 53 -18.98 -53.54 8.02
CA PRO A 53 -19.33 -54.53 7.01
C PRO A 53 -18.18 -54.66 6.01
N THR A 54 -17.70 -55.90 5.80
CA THR A 54 -16.79 -56.25 4.72
C THR A 54 -17.47 -55.89 3.41
N ALA A 55 -17.15 -54.73 2.85
CA ALA A 55 -17.60 -54.35 1.53
C ALA A 55 -17.10 -55.41 0.53
N ALA A 56 -18.00 -55.96 -0.29
CA ALA A 56 -17.60 -56.83 -1.39
C ALA A 56 -16.67 -56.06 -2.34
N ALA A 57 -15.73 -56.76 -2.97
CA ALA A 57 -14.88 -56.18 -4.00
C ALA A 57 -15.74 -55.51 -5.08
N ILE A 58 -15.36 -54.28 -5.47
CA ILE A 58 -16.03 -53.58 -6.58
C ILE A 58 -15.15 -53.71 -7.81
N THR A 59 -15.69 -54.33 -8.86
CA THR A 59 -15.06 -54.40 -10.18
C THR A 59 -15.57 -53.27 -11.08
N ILE A 60 -14.64 -52.54 -11.67
CA ILE A 60 -14.84 -51.48 -12.67
C ILE A 60 -14.26 -51.98 -13.99
N GLU A 61 -15.15 -52.25 -14.95
CA GLU A 61 -14.82 -52.76 -16.28
C GLU A 61 -14.77 -51.62 -17.31
N SER A 62 -15.49 -50.52 -17.05
CA SER A 62 -15.59 -49.35 -17.92
C SER A 62 -15.86 -48.06 -17.14
N THR A 63 -15.75 -46.89 -17.80
CA THR A 63 -16.13 -45.59 -17.21
C THR A 63 -17.58 -45.58 -16.69
N LEU A 64 -18.49 -46.36 -17.27
CA LEU A 64 -19.89 -46.49 -16.83
C LEU A 64 -20.01 -47.12 -15.44
N ASP A 65 -19.05 -47.93 -15.03
CA ASP A 65 -19.02 -48.56 -13.71
C ASP A 65 -18.66 -47.60 -12.58
N CYS A 66 -18.20 -46.37 -12.89
CA CYS A 66 -17.98 -45.33 -11.88
C CYS A 66 -19.26 -45.00 -11.10
N ALA A 67 -20.45 -45.26 -11.64
CA ALA A 67 -21.70 -45.13 -10.89
C ALA A 67 -21.78 -46.07 -9.67
N LYS A 68 -21.11 -47.24 -9.70
CA LYS A 68 -21.05 -48.16 -8.55
C LYS A 68 -20.29 -47.55 -7.38
N LEU A 69 -19.32 -46.68 -7.66
CA LEU A 69 -18.57 -45.94 -6.63
C LEU A 69 -19.43 -44.91 -5.91
N TRP A 70 -20.43 -44.34 -6.59
CA TRP A 70 -21.37 -43.41 -5.98
C TRP A 70 -22.20 -44.07 -4.87
N ASP A 71 -22.73 -45.25 -5.14
CA ASP A 71 -23.55 -45.98 -4.16
C ASP A 71 -22.73 -46.34 -2.91
N LEU A 72 -21.47 -46.77 -3.11
CA LEU A 72 -20.52 -46.98 -2.03
C LEU A 72 -20.25 -45.68 -1.26
N GLN A 73 -20.02 -44.57 -1.97
CA GLN A 73 -19.78 -43.27 -1.35
C GLN A 73 -20.97 -42.80 -0.49
N ARG A 74 -22.21 -42.99 -0.96
CA ARG A 74 -23.42 -42.68 -0.18
C ARG A 74 -23.51 -43.51 1.09
N GLN A 75 -23.18 -44.80 1.00
CA GLN A 75 -23.23 -45.73 2.13
C GLN A 75 -22.17 -45.42 3.20
N PHE A 76 -20.94 -45.10 2.80
CA PHE A 76 -19.81 -44.99 3.73
C PHE A 76 -19.49 -43.56 4.20
N ALA A 77 -19.78 -42.54 3.39
CA ALA A 77 -19.42 -41.15 3.69
C ALA A 77 -20.64 -40.24 3.95
N GLY A 78 -21.85 -40.80 4.04
CA GLY A 78 -23.07 -40.00 4.20
C GLY A 78 -23.36 -39.08 3.02
N GLY A 79 -22.82 -39.39 1.84
CA GLY A 79 -23.13 -38.71 0.58
C GLY A 79 -22.03 -37.80 0.01
N ALA A 80 -20.99 -37.42 0.76
CA ALA A 80 -19.89 -36.61 0.22
C ALA A 80 -18.55 -36.97 0.87
N ILE A 81 -17.49 -37.00 0.06
CA ILE A 81 -16.11 -37.15 0.56
C ILE A 81 -15.53 -35.74 0.74
N GLU A 82 -14.78 -35.54 1.81
CA GLU A 82 -14.10 -34.27 2.07
C GLU A 82 -12.70 -34.26 1.48
N ALA A 83 -12.32 -33.15 0.86
CA ALA A 83 -11.04 -32.96 0.21
C ALA A 83 -10.50 -31.53 0.41
N GLN A 84 -9.26 -31.29 0.01
CA GLN A 84 -8.66 -29.96 -0.13
C GLN A 84 -7.81 -29.91 -1.41
N ALA A 85 -7.48 -28.72 -1.90
CA ALA A 85 -6.60 -28.59 -3.06
C ALA A 85 -5.19 -29.09 -2.72
N ALA A 86 -4.53 -29.72 -3.70
CA ALA A 86 -3.20 -30.28 -3.53
C ALA A 86 -2.16 -29.19 -3.24
N GLY A 87 -1.38 -29.38 -2.17
CA GLY A 87 -0.31 -28.46 -1.79
C GLY A 87 -0.76 -27.17 -1.09
N GLU A 88 -2.06 -27.02 -0.80
CA GLU A 88 -2.58 -25.90 -0.01
C GLU A 88 -2.18 -26.06 1.47
N SER A 89 -1.49 -25.07 2.05
CA SER A 89 -1.14 -25.15 3.47
C SER A 89 -2.33 -24.84 4.36
N SER A 90 -2.36 -25.53 5.50
CA SER A 90 -3.37 -25.35 6.55
C SER A 90 -2.90 -24.45 7.70
N HIS A 91 -1.84 -23.66 7.50
CA HIS A 91 -1.14 -22.97 8.60
C HIS A 91 -0.83 -21.50 8.33
N VAL A 92 -1.10 -20.65 9.34
CA VAL A 92 -0.81 -19.20 9.35
C VAL A 92 0.67 -18.89 9.04
N ALA A 93 1.59 -19.75 9.45
CA ALA A 93 3.03 -19.51 9.27
C ALA A 93 3.45 -19.42 7.79
N GLY A 94 2.82 -20.20 6.90
CA GLY A 94 3.06 -20.11 5.45
C GLY A 94 2.63 -18.75 4.90
N ILE A 95 1.40 -18.35 5.25
CA ILE A 95 0.84 -17.04 4.90
C ILE A 95 1.71 -15.89 5.43
N ALA A 96 2.15 -15.96 6.69
CA ALA A 96 3.00 -14.93 7.29
C ALA A 96 4.30 -14.73 6.49
N THR A 97 4.91 -15.81 6.03
CA THR A 97 6.15 -15.74 5.25
C THR A 97 5.93 -15.01 3.93
N VAL A 98 4.83 -15.31 3.22
CA VAL A 98 4.52 -14.64 1.95
C VAL A 98 4.14 -13.17 2.19
N VAL A 99 3.24 -12.93 3.14
CA VAL A 99 2.65 -11.60 3.35
C VAL A 99 3.67 -10.61 3.90
N LEU A 100 4.55 -11.03 4.82
CA LEU A 100 5.48 -10.13 5.49
C LEU A 100 6.76 -9.88 4.70
N LYS A 101 7.15 -10.80 3.81
CA LYS A 101 8.43 -10.76 3.08
C LYS A 101 8.69 -9.45 2.30
N PRO A 102 7.71 -8.81 1.63
CA PRO A 102 8.00 -7.60 0.86
C PRO A 102 8.36 -6.38 1.71
N TYR A 103 7.90 -6.32 2.97
CA TYR A 103 8.03 -5.12 3.80
C TYR A 103 9.45 -4.92 4.31
N GLN A 104 9.98 -3.71 4.10
CA GLN A 104 11.26 -3.25 4.62
C GLN A 104 11.02 -2.10 5.59
N ILE A 105 11.26 -2.32 6.88
CA ILE A 105 11.00 -1.34 7.94
C ILE A 105 12.32 -0.83 8.51
N ARG A 106 12.53 0.48 8.56
CA ARG A 106 13.67 1.08 9.27
C ARG A 106 13.32 1.28 10.74
N GLN A 107 14.09 0.66 11.65
CA GLN A 107 13.90 0.76 13.11
C GLN A 107 12.48 0.41 13.57
N GLY A 108 12.09 -0.84 13.28
CA GLY A 108 10.80 -1.36 13.66
C GLY A 108 10.63 -2.82 13.25
N ARG A 109 9.41 -3.30 13.38
CA ARG A 109 9.02 -4.67 13.05
C ARG A 109 7.71 -4.72 12.30
N VAL A 110 7.56 -5.76 11.50
CA VAL A 110 6.32 -6.11 10.80
C VAL A 110 5.85 -7.48 11.29
N GLN A 111 4.56 -7.62 11.58
CA GLN A 111 3.97 -8.88 12.03
C GLN A 111 2.54 -9.03 11.55
N LEU A 112 2.05 -10.26 11.47
CA LEU A 112 0.62 -10.49 11.30
C LEU A 112 -0.12 -10.23 12.61
N ALA A 113 -1.32 -9.66 12.51
CA ALA A 113 -2.22 -9.44 13.62
C ALA A 113 -3.64 -9.89 13.23
N GLY A 114 -4.26 -10.73 14.06
CA GLY A 114 -5.62 -11.22 13.84
C GLY A 114 -5.80 -12.00 12.55
N CYS A 115 -4.80 -12.78 12.12
CA CYS A 115 -4.89 -13.61 10.93
C CYS A 115 -5.72 -14.87 11.22
N THR A 116 -6.75 -15.10 10.41
CA THR A 116 -7.61 -16.28 10.45
C THR A 116 -7.56 -17.04 9.14
N LEU A 117 -7.61 -18.37 9.22
CA LEU A 117 -7.82 -19.26 8.09
C LEU A 117 -9.22 -19.87 8.25
N GLU A 118 -10.21 -19.28 7.60
CA GLU A 118 -11.58 -19.76 7.62
C GLU A 118 -11.75 -20.83 6.53
N PRO A 119 -11.99 -22.11 6.86
CA PRO A 119 -12.22 -23.11 5.83
C PRO A 119 -13.57 -22.86 5.15
N ARG A 120 -13.56 -22.58 3.85
CA ARG A 120 -14.79 -22.41 3.06
C ARG A 120 -15.02 -23.63 2.17
N PRO A 121 -16.23 -24.21 2.19
CA PRO A 121 -16.52 -25.41 1.42
C PRO A 121 -16.96 -25.06 0.00
N PHE A 122 -16.54 -25.90 -0.95
CA PHE A 122 -17.03 -25.96 -2.32
C PHE A 122 -17.55 -27.37 -2.59
N LEU A 123 -18.73 -27.47 -3.21
CA LEU A 123 -19.31 -28.76 -3.58
C LEU A 123 -18.90 -29.11 -5.00
N ARG A 124 -18.24 -30.25 -5.17
CA ARG A 124 -18.05 -30.89 -6.47
C ARG A 124 -19.17 -31.89 -6.70
N ILE A 125 -19.88 -31.79 -7.82
CA ILE A 125 -20.71 -32.87 -8.34
C ILE A 125 -20.05 -33.40 -9.60
N SER A 126 -19.70 -34.68 -9.59
CA SER A 126 -19.16 -35.38 -10.75
C SER A 126 -20.30 -36.09 -11.46
N THR A 127 -20.47 -35.82 -12.74
CA THR A 127 -21.51 -36.42 -13.57
C THR A 127 -20.91 -37.18 -14.72
N LEU A 128 -21.56 -38.28 -15.11
CA LEU A 128 -21.21 -39.06 -16.28
C LEU A 128 -22.20 -38.79 -17.41
N ALA A 129 -21.67 -38.34 -18.55
CA ALA A 129 -22.36 -38.30 -19.84
C ALA A 129 -21.59 -39.17 -20.84
N THR A 130 -20.99 -38.58 -21.88
CA THR A 130 -19.98 -39.25 -22.71
C THR A 130 -18.61 -39.29 -22.04
N GLU A 131 -18.33 -38.29 -21.21
CA GLU A 131 -17.12 -38.15 -20.39
C GLU A 131 -17.53 -37.76 -18.97
N ILE A 132 -16.57 -37.82 -18.04
CA ILE A 132 -16.77 -37.31 -16.68
C ILE A 132 -16.62 -35.80 -16.68
N GLU A 133 -17.63 -35.11 -16.19
CA GLU A 133 -17.62 -33.67 -15.98
C GLU A 133 -17.68 -33.36 -14.48
N HIS A 134 -16.91 -32.37 -14.04
CA HIS A 134 -16.92 -31.87 -12.67
C HIS A 134 -17.58 -30.50 -12.59
N HIS A 135 -18.63 -30.40 -11.79
CA HIS A 135 -19.39 -29.17 -11.55
C HIS A 135 -19.12 -28.66 -10.15
N TRP A 136 -18.82 -27.38 -10.03
CA TRP A 136 -18.45 -26.75 -8.77
C TRP A 136 -19.52 -25.78 -8.29
N PHE A 137 -19.86 -25.86 -7.02
CA PHE A 137 -20.85 -25.00 -6.38
C PHE A 137 -20.29 -24.37 -5.11
N ASP A 138 -20.63 -23.11 -4.86
CA ASP A 138 -20.35 -22.45 -3.58
C ASP A 138 -21.33 -22.92 -2.50
N ARG A 139 -21.10 -22.49 -1.26
CA ARG A 139 -21.94 -22.87 -0.10
C ARG A 139 -23.42 -22.50 -0.23
N ASP A 140 -23.73 -21.53 -1.10
CA ASP A 140 -25.08 -21.02 -1.32
C ASP A 140 -25.75 -21.76 -2.51
N GLY A 141 -25.04 -22.70 -3.13
CA GLY A 141 -25.52 -23.54 -4.24
C GLY A 141 -25.33 -22.91 -5.61
N ASN A 142 -24.62 -21.79 -5.73
CA ASN A 142 -24.36 -21.15 -7.02
C ASN A 142 -23.19 -21.83 -7.72
N VAL A 143 -23.24 -21.86 -9.06
CA VAL A 143 -22.13 -22.39 -9.88
C VAL A 143 -20.88 -21.53 -9.70
N VAL A 144 -19.77 -22.16 -9.38
CA VAL A 144 -18.44 -21.54 -9.30
C VAL A 144 -17.91 -21.38 -10.73
N ALA A 145 -17.48 -20.16 -11.06
CA ALA A 145 -16.85 -19.88 -12.35
C ALA A 145 -15.59 -20.74 -12.56
N ALA A 146 -15.39 -21.22 -13.79
CA ALA A 146 -14.26 -22.09 -14.12
C ALA A 146 -12.90 -21.44 -13.80
N GLU A 147 -12.80 -20.12 -13.98
CA GLU A 147 -11.60 -19.35 -13.65
C GLU A 147 -11.29 -19.38 -12.16
N LEU A 148 -12.32 -19.26 -11.30
CA LEU A 148 -12.13 -19.36 -9.86
C LEU A 148 -11.74 -20.77 -9.45
N ALA A 149 -12.42 -21.79 -9.98
CA ALA A 149 -12.09 -23.19 -9.71
C ALA A 149 -10.64 -23.53 -10.10
N ALA A 150 -10.17 -23.03 -11.24
CA ALA A 150 -8.79 -23.20 -11.71
C ALA A 150 -7.77 -22.48 -10.82
N ARG A 151 -8.03 -21.22 -10.42
CA ARG A 151 -7.13 -20.48 -9.50
C ARG A 151 -7.00 -21.16 -8.13
N LEU A 152 -8.07 -21.82 -7.70
CA LEU A 152 -8.11 -22.57 -6.44
C LEU A 152 -7.62 -24.02 -6.56
N GLU A 153 -7.22 -24.46 -7.77
CA GLU A 153 -6.86 -25.85 -8.07
C GLU A 153 -7.89 -26.88 -7.57
N LEU A 154 -9.17 -26.57 -7.73
CA LEU A 154 -10.22 -27.50 -7.33
C LEU A 154 -10.21 -28.78 -8.19
N ASP A 155 -9.58 -28.76 -9.36
CA ASP A 155 -9.33 -29.93 -10.20
C ASP A 155 -8.34 -30.94 -9.58
N ARG A 156 -7.48 -30.51 -8.65
CA ARG A 156 -6.44 -31.34 -8.03
C ARG A 156 -6.69 -31.54 -6.54
N LEU A 157 -7.60 -32.45 -6.21
CA LEU A 157 -8.02 -32.70 -4.84
C LEU A 157 -7.23 -33.82 -4.16
N VAL A 158 -6.95 -33.64 -2.87
CA VAL A 158 -6.45 -34.68 -1.95
C VAL A 158 -7.48 -34.91 -0.87
N ALA A 159 -7.76 -36.17 -0.55
CA ALA A 159 -8.66 -36.52 0.54
C ALA A 159 -8.13 -36.00 1.89
N VAL A 160 -9.03 -35.52 2.75
CA VAL A 160 -8.67 -35.03 4.09
C VAL A 160 -9.46 -35.74 5.18
N ALA A 161 -8.96 -35.63 6.41
CA ALA A 161 -9.72 -36.08 7.57
C ALA A 161 -11.10 -35.38 7.60
N PRO A 162 -12.20 -36.12 7.87
CA PRO A 162 -13.53 -35.53 7.89
C PRO A 162 -13.64 -34.37 8.89
N ARG A 163 -14.14 -33.22 8.42
CA ARG A 163 -14.44 -32.03 9.22
C ARG A 163 -15.94 -31.89 9.48
N LEU A 164 -16.77 -32.43 8.59
CA LEU A 164 -18.21 -32.45 8.73
C LEU A 164 -18.60 -33.35 9.91
N LYS A 165 -19.42 -32.81 10.80
CA LYS A 165 -20.00 -33.55 11.91
C LYS A 165 -21.27 -34.25 11.45
N ALA A 166 -21.72 -35.24 12.23
CA ALA A 166 -22.99 -35.92 11.95
C ALA A 166 -24.19 -34.96 11.89
N SER A 167 -24.14 -33.83 12.64
CA SER A 167 -25.14 -32.77 12.61
C SER A 167 -25.24 -32.05 11.25
N ASP A 168 -24.17 -32.05 10.46
CA ASP A 168 -24.07 -31.27 9.24
C ASP A 168 -24.64 -32.02 8.02
N ARG A 169 -25.01 -33.29 8.20
CA ARG A 169 -25.52 -34.18 7.13
C ARG A 169 -26.76 -33.65 6.44
N SER A 170 -27.73 -33.09 7.19
CA SER A 170 -28.95 -32.54 6.60
C SER A 170 -28.65 -31.30 5.75
N THR A 171 -27.75 -30.44 6.21
CA THR A 171 -27.28 -29.27 5.47
C THR A 171 -26.56 -29.67 4.19
N VAL A 172 -25.64 -30.63 4.26
CA VAL A 172 -24.92 -31.14 3.07
C VAL A 172 -25.86 -31.81 2.09
N THR A 173 -26.85 -32.57 2.58
CA THR A 173 -27.87 -33.19 1.71
C THR A 173 -28.69 -32.13 0.98
N ALA A 174 -29.18 -31.11 1.69
CA ALA A 174 -29.92 -30.01 1.09
C ALA A 174 -29.07 -29.23 0.07
N TRP A 175 -27.77 -29.06 0.34
CA TRP A 175 -26.83 -28.44 -0.59
C TRP A 175 -26.65 -29.27 -1.86
N ILE A 176 -26.47 -30.58 -1.74
CA ILE A 176 -26.40 -31.51 -2.87
C ILE A 176 -27.68 -31.46 -3.70
N ASP A 177 -28.84 -31.54 -3.06
CA ASP A 177 -30.14 -31.55 -3.75
C ASP A 177 -30.36 -30.24 -4.53
N ALA A 178 -30.01 -29.10 -3.95
CA ALA A 178 -30.08 -27.80 -4.61
C ALA A 178 -29.17 -27.73 -5.84
N ALA A 179 -27.92 -28.17 -5.72
CA ALA A 179 -26.95 -28.18 -6.81
C ALA A 179 -27.36 -29.17 -7.93
N MET A 180 -27.85 -30.36 -7.57
CA MET A 180 -28.35 -31.36 -8.52
C MET A 180 -29.55 -30.86 -9.34
N GLY A 181 -30.39 -29.99 -8.78
CA GLY A 181 -31.49 -29.36 -9.51
C GLY A 181 -31.06 -28.61 -10.77
N SER A 182 -29.81 -28.14 -10.81
CA SER A 182 -29.23 -27.45 -11.99
C SER A 182 -28.64 -28.39 -13.05
N LEU A 183 -28.44 -29.68 -12.73
CA LEU A 183 -27.71 -30.65 -13.56
C LEU A 183 -28.64 -31.65 -14.28
N THR A 184 -29.80 -31.21 -14.73
CA THR A 184 -30.85 -32.07 -15.33
C THR A 184 -30.31 -33.02 -16.41
N ASN A 185 -30.81 -34.27 -16.43
CA ASN A 185 -30.46 -35.34 -17.39
C ASN A 185 -29.02 -35.88 -17.33
N ARG A 186 -28.33 -35.77 -16.20
CA ARG A 186 -26.97 -36.32 -16.02
C ARG A 186 -26.93 -37.34 -14.88
N GLN A 187 -26.16 -38.41 -15.06
CA GLN A 187 -25.97 -39.41 -14.01
C GLN A 187 -24.91 -38.92 -13.04
N THR A 188 -25.30 -38.62 -11.79
CA THR A 188 -24.32 -38.32 -10.73
C THR A 188 -23.53 -39.58 -10.41
N ILE A 189 -22.20 -39.46 -10.47
CA ILE A 189 -21.27 -40.54 -10.15
C ILE A 189 -20.44 -40.26 -8.91
N GLY A 190 -20.45 -39.03 -8.37
CA GLY A 190 -19.68 -38.70 -7.17
C GLY A 190 -19.94 -37.30 -6.66
N VAL A 191 -19.73 -37.10 -5.35
CA VAL A 191 -19.86 -35.77 -4.72
C VAL A 191 -18.70 -35.50 -3.78
N ALA A 192 -18.07 -34.32 -3.84
CA ALA A 192 -17.01 -33.94 -2.90
C ALA A 192 -17.33 -32.62 -2.22
N VAL A 193 -16.91 -32.46 -0.97
CA VAL A 193 -16.78 -31.14 -0.33
C VAL A 193 -15.30 -30.79 -0.29
N ALA A 194 -14.88 -29.88 -1.16
CA ALA A 194 -13.52 -29.36 -1.17
C ALA A 194 -13.42 -28.15 -0.24
N TRP A 195 -12.49 -28.20 0.71
CA TRP A 195 -12.23 -27.11 1.65
C TRP A 195 -11.07 -26.26 1.15
N SER A 196 -11.31 -24.98 0.92
CA SER A 196 -10.24 -23.99 0.70
C SER A 196 -10.25 -22.93 1.81
N PRO A 197 -9.15 -22.72 2.54
CA PRO A 197 -9.01 -21.61 3.48
C PRO A 197 -9.14 -20.24 2.81
N TRP A 198 -10.10 -19.46 3.30
CA TRP A 198 -10.09 -18.01 3.16
C TRP A 198 -9.22 -17.40 4.24
N VAL A 199 -8.22 -16.66 3.83
CA VAL A 199 -7.30 -15.94 4.70
C VAL A 199 -7.81 -14.51 4.87
N ALA A 200 -7.90 -14.04 6.10
CA ALA A 200 -8.15 -12.63 6.40
C ALA A 200 -7.29 -12.20 7.59
N GLY A 201 -6.79 -10.96 7.59
CA GLY A 201 -5.96 -10.45 8.67
C GLY A 201 -5.46 -9.04 8.47
N LYS A 202 -4.52 -8.64 9.33
CA LYS A 202 -3.83 -7.36 9.23
C LYS A 202 -2.31 -7.54 9.28
N VAL A 203 -1.60 -6.80 8.46
CA VAL A 203 -0.17 -6.55 8.62
C VAL A 203 -0.03 -5.38 9.60
N ARG A 204 0.55 -5.62 10.77
CA ARG A 204 0.86 -4.59 11.75
C ARG A 204 2.33 -4.19 11.61
N ILE A 205 2.55 -2.90 11.42
CA ILE A 205 3.87 -2.27 11.38
C ILE A 205 4.01 -1.45 12.65
N GLN A 206 5.09 -1.69 13.40
CA GLN A 206 5.37 -1.02 14.67
C GLN A 206 6.80 -0.51 14.67
N PHE A 207 7.00 0.76 14.98
CA PHE A 207 8.31 1.40 15.09
C PHE A 207 8.79 1.42 16.55
N ASP A 208 10.10 1.52 16.74
CA ASP A 208 10.73 1.48 18.07
C ASP A 208 10.33 2.70 18.94
N GLN A 209 9.95 3.81 18.30
CA GLN A 209 9.46 5.04 18.94
C GLN A 209 7.98 4.92 19.41
N GLY A 210 7.27 3.87 19.01
CA GLY A 210 5.92 3.54 19.48
C GLY A 210 4.82 3.75 18.44
N GLU A 211 5.09 4.46 17.34
CA GLU A 211 4.16 4.64 16.24
C GLU A 211 3.84 3.30 15.59
N GLN A 212 2.59 3.15 15.16
CA GLN A 212 2.12 1.93 14.53
C GLN A 212 1.07 2.22 13.47
N THR A 213 1.01 1.33 12.49
CA THR A 213 -0.05 1.31 11.49
C THR A 213 -0.44 -0.14 11.17
N SER A 214 -1.58 -0.33 10.51
CA SER A 214 -2.07 -1.65 10.14
C SER A 214 -2.75 -1.65 8.79
N LEU A 215 -2.43 -2.65 7.96
CA LEU A 215 -2.94 -2.83 6.61
C LEU A 215 -3.75 -4.12 6.55
N ALA A 216 -5.02 -4.02 6.14
CA ALA A 216 -5.88 -5.19 6.02
C ALA A 216 -5.57 -5.97 4.73
N PHE A 217 -5.66 -7.30 4.80
CA PHE A 217 -5.56 -8.17 3.63
C PHE A 217 -6.53 -9.33 3.76
N GLU A 218 -6.99 -9.83 2.62
CA GLU A 218 -7.81 -11.03 2.53
C GLU A 218 -7.64 -11.72 1.18
N GLY A 219 -8.01 -12.99 1.11
CA GLY A 219 -8.04 -13.76 -0.12
C GLY A 219 -7.86 -15.25 0.12
N TRP A 220 -7.87 -16.04 -0.94
CA TRP A 220 -7.73 -17.49 -0.85
C TRP A 220 -6.30 -17.90 -0.50
N GLY A 221 -6.16 -18.84 0.44
CA GLY A 221 -4.85 -19.28 0.94
C GLY A 221 -3.91 -19.73 -0.17
N ILE A 222 -4.40 -20.56 -1.08
CA ILE A 222 -3.63 -21.04 -2.23
C ILE A 222 -3.15 -19.92 -3.17
N GLU A 223 -3.93 -18.84 -3.33
CA GLU A 223 -3.53 -17.70 -4.16
C GLU A 223 -2.39 -16.90 -3.52
N TRP A 224 -2.36 -16.79 -2.19
CA TRP A 224 -1.22 -16.21 -1.47
C TRP A 224 0.05 -17.04 -1.70
N GLU A 225 -0.03 -18.35 -1.50
CA GLU A 225 1.13 -19.24 -1.59
C GLU A 225 1.75 -19.30 -2.98
N ARG A 226 0.93 -19.12 -4.01
CA ARG A 226 1.35 -19.12 -5.42
C ARG A 226 1.74 -17.74 -5.94
N GLY A 227 1.60 -16.70 -5.13
CA GLY A 227 1.86 -15.32 -5.53
C GLY A 227 0.81 -14.75 -6.50
N GLY A 228 -0.39 -15.34 -6.54
CA GLY A 228 -1.55 -14.76 -7.23
C GLY A 228 -2.14 -13.54 -6.50
N LEU A 229 -1.82 -13.39 -5.20
CA LEU A 229 -2.14 -12.22 -4.40
C LEU A 229 -0.87 -11.50 -3.92
N HIS A 230 -0.96 -10.19 -3.81
CA HIS A 230 0.09 -9.33 -3.29
C HIS A 230 -0.32 -8.69 -1.97
N PRO A 231 0.61 -8.55 -1.00
CA PRO A 231 0.32 -7.85 0.24
C PRO A 231 -0.09 -6.40 0.00
N PRO A 232 -0.87 -5.78 0.90
CA PRO A 232 -1.31 -4.41 0.72
C PRO A 232 -0.11 -3.44 0.81
N LEU A 233 0.01 -2.51 -0.13
CA LEU A 233 0.99 -1.44 -0.03
C LEU A 233 0.63 -0.47 1.12
N PHE A 234 1.63 0.03 1.82
CA PHE A 234 1.41 1.16 2.72
C PHE A 234 1.27 2.41 1.87
N ARG A 235 0.14 3.12 2.01
CA ARG A 235 -0.08 4.43 1.40
C ARG A 235 0.16 5.53 2.42
N CYS A 236 1.17 6.36 2.19
CA CYS A 236 1.44 7.50 3.07
C CYS A 236 0.25 8.48 3.05
N PRO A 237 -0.31 8.87 4.21
CA PRO A 237 -1.45 9.79 4.24
C PRO A 237 -1.10 11.23 3.83
N ILE A 238 0.18 11.60 3.90
CA ILE A 238 0.65 12.97 3.60
C ILE A 238 1.05 13.09 2.12
N THR A 239 1.87 12.15 1.64
CA THR A 239 2.44 12.22 0.28
C THR A 239 1.65 11.41 -0.75
N GLY A 240 0.81 10.49 -0.31
CA GLY A 240 0.06 9.57 -1.17
C GLY A 240 0.91 8.46 -1.81
N ILE A 241 2.22 8.44 -1.55
CA ILE A 241 3.15 7.42 -2.09
C ILE A 241 2.81 6.06 -1.48
N GLU A 242 2.75 5.05 -2.34
CA GLU A 242 2.54 3.64 -1.98
C GLU A 242 3.85 2.88 -2.01
N SER A 243 4.20 2.19 -0.92
CA SER A 243 5.50 1.50 -0.82
C SER A 243 5.47 0.33 0.19
N TYR A 244 6.39 -0.61 0.01
CA TYR A 244 6.77 -1.59 1.02
C TYR A 244 7.95 -1.14 1.88
N ASN A 245 8.64 -0.06 1.49
CA ASN A 245 9.75 0.54 2.23
C ASN A 245 9.22 1.64 3.14
N ILE A 246 9.03 1.31 4.42
CA ILE A 246 8.30 2.17 5.35
C ILE A 246 9.24 2.61 6.47
N VAL A 247 9.14 3.89 6.81
CA VAL A 247 10.00 4.56 7.77
C VAL A 247 9.17 5.46 8.68
N CYS A 248 9.66 5.68 9.89
CA CYS A 248 9.17 6.74 10.77
C CYS A 248 10.22 7.86 10.82
N THR A 249 9.80 9.11 10.68
CA THR A 249 10.68 10.27 10.88
C THR A 249 10.92 10.49 12.38
N ASP A 250 11.93 11.30 12.73
CA ASP A 250 12.21 11.68 14.12
C ASP A 250 11.04 12.45 14.79
N GLU A 251 10.09 12.93 13.99
CA GLU A 251 8.89 13.64 14.42
C GLU A 251 7.68 12.70 14.60
N GLY A 252 7.88 11.39 14.47
CA GLY A 252 6.81 10.38 14.60
C GLY A 252 5.93 10.24 13.36
N THR A 253 6.37 10.73 12.19
CA THR A 253 5.59 10.61 10.95
C THR A 253 5.93 9.32 10.21
N ILE A 254 4.95 8.41 10.09
CA ILE A 254 5.09 7.20 9.26
C ILE A 254 4.91 7.56 7.79
N THR A 255 5.92 7.26 6.97
CA THR A 255 5.93 7.56 5.53
C THR A 255 6.65 6.48 4.72
N ALA A 256 6.56 6.60 3.40
CA ALA A 256 7.36 5.82 2.46
C ALA A 256 8.79 6.36 2.44
N ARG A 257 9.80 5.49 2.36
CA ARG A 257 11.21 5.92 2.29
C ARG A 257 11.48 6.84 1.11
N GLU A 258 10.80 6.58 0.00
CA GLU A 258 10.89 7.36 -1.24
C GLU A 258 10.37 8.80 -1.10
N ALA A 259 9.56 9.08 -0.06
CA ALA A 259 9.08 10.42 0.25
C ALA A 259 10.08 11.27 1.05
N LEU A 260 11.20 10.69 1.50
CA LEU A 260 12.19 11.38 2.31
C LEU A 260 13.28 12.02 1.45
N GLY A 261 13.63 13.25 1.82
CA GLY A 261 14.79 13.98 1.32
C GLY A 261 15.73 14.32 2.47
N HIS A 262 16.91 14.85 2.11
CA HIS A 262 17.88 15.32 3.08
C HIS A 262 18.11 16.81 2.88
N CYS A 263 18.17 17.55 3.99
CA CYS A 263 18.62 18.92 3.98
C CYS A 263 20.12 18.95 3.67
N GLU A 264 20.51 19.58 2.56
CA GLU A 264 21.91 19.64 2.12
C GLU A 264 22.83 20.44 3.06
N LEU A 265 22.27 21.22 3.98
CA LEU A 265 23.04 22.00 4.95
C LEU A 265 23.16 21.33 6.31
N SER A 266 22.05 20.81 6.86
CA SER A 266 22.04 20.19 8.19
C SER A 266 22.25 18.67 8.18
N GLY A 267 22.09 18.02 7.02
CA GLY A 267 22.07 16.56 6.89
C GLY A 267 20.82 15.90 7.48
N LYS A 268 19.89 16.67 8.07
CA LYS A 268 18.65 16.15 8.63
C LYS A 268 17.74 15.60 7.53
N GLU A 269 17.12 14.47 7.80
CA GLU A 269 16.13 13.86 6.94
C GLU A 269 14.74 14.44 7.24
N ALA A 270 13.97 14.75 6.21
CA ALA A 270 12.61 15.29 6.32
C ALA A 270 11.79 14.86 5.11
N LEU A 271 10.48 15.13 5.10
CA LEU A 271 9.69 14.89 3.89
C LEU A 271 10.20 15.79 2.77
N GLN A 272 10.34 15.24 1.56
CA GLN A 272 10.81 16.02 0.42
C GLN A 272 9.89 17.22 0.12
N ALA A 273 8.60 17.09 0.42
CA ALA A 273 7.61 18.16 0.28
C ALA A 273 7.79 19.31 1.30
N GLU A 274 8.49 19.07 2.41
CA GLU A 274 8.80 20.08 3.43
C GLU A 274 10.13 20.78 3.16
N LEU A 275 10.95 20.25 2.26
CA LEU A 275 12.20 20.88 1.88
C LEU A 275 11.97 21.94 0.82
N GLU A 276 12.70 23.04 0.95
CA GLU A 276 12.63 24.17 0.03
C GLU A 276 13.97 24.44 -0.63
N ARG A 277 13.93 24.97 -1.86
CA ARG A 277 15.13 25.31 -2.60
C ARG A 277 15.55 26.75 -2.35
N CYS A 278 16.78 26.95 -1.90
CA CYS A 278 17.40 28.26 -1.77
C CYS A 278 17.60 28.90 -3.15
N ALA A 279 16.99 30.08 -3.39
CA ALA A 279 17.08 30.78 -4.66
C ALA A 279 18.51 31.18 -5.07
N VAL A 280 19.39 31.40 -4.10
CA VAL A 280 20.77 31.87 -4.35
C VAL A 280 21.73 30.73 -4.63
N THR A 281 21.64 29.63 -3.87
CA THR A 281 22.59 28.51 -3.97
C THR A 281 22.06 27.33 -4.77
N GLY A 282 20.75 27.28 -5.00
CA GLY A 282 20.06 26.14 -5.58
C GLY A 282 19.95 24.92 -4.66
N LYS A 283 20.45 24.99 -3.41
CA LYS A 283 20.40 23.89 -2.44
C LYS A 283 19.00 23.66 -1.87
N THR A 284 18.65 22.41 -1.64
CA THR A 284 17.41 21.97 -0.99
C THR A 284 17.65 21.84 0.53
N VAL A 285 16.93 22.63 1.31
CA VAL A 285 17.15 22.80 2.75
C VAL A 285 15.84 22.89 3.52
N LEU A 286 15.91 22.79 4.84
CA LEU A 286 14.75 23.00 5.72
C LEU A 286 14.29 24.47 5.66
N PRO A 287 12.97 24.74 5.73
CA PRO A 287 12.42 26.10 5.66
C PRO A 287 12.96 27.03 6.75
N ASP A 288 13.27 26.52 7.93
CA ASP A 288 13.81 27.29 9.07
C ASP A 288 15.22 27.87 8.80
N LEU A 289 15.94 27.31 7.82
CA LEU A 289 17.25 27.81 7.40
C LEU A 289 17.15 28.92 6.34
N LEU A 290 15.94 29.19 5.87
CA LEU A 290 15.66 30.19 4.83
C LEU A 290 15.04 31.45 5.44
N THR A 291 15.42 32.59 4.87
CA THR A 291 14.78 33.88 5.09
C THR A 291 14.23 34.41 3.77
N THR A 292 13.20 35.25 3.84
CA THR A 292 12.58 35.84 2.66
C THR A 292 13.22 37.19 2.35
N CYS A 293 13.67 37.39 1.11
CA CYS A 293 14.15 38.70 0.69
C CYS A 293 12.97 39.67 0.60
N PRO A 294 13.02 40.84 1.26
CA PRO A 294 11.90 41.78 1.21
C PRO A 294 11.75 42.51 -0.14
N ILE A 295 12.69 42.33 -1.07
CA ILE A 295 12.72 42.99 -2.37
C ILE A 295 12.30 42.03 -3.47
N THR A 296 12.89 40.83 -3.52
CA THR A 296 12.58 39.82 -4.55
C THR A 296 11.50 38.84 -4.11
N HIS A 297 11.15 38.81 -2.82
CA HIS A 297 10.26 37.82 -2.20
C HIS A 297 10.74 36.36 -2.29
N GLU A 298 11.95 36.14 -2.79
CA GLU A 298 12.56 34.82 -2.87
C GLU A 298 13.09 34.38 -1.50
N ARG A 299 13.03 33.07 -1.24
CA ARG A 299 13.58 32.45 -0.04
C ARG A 299 15.02 32.00 -0.29
N PHE A 300 15.92 32.37 0.62
CA PHE A 300 17.35 32.09 0.51
C PHE A 300 17.97 31.86 1.89
N LEU A 301 19.15 31.25 1.94
CA LEU A 301 19.82 30.92 3.20
C LEU A 301 20.08 32.18 4.05
N ALA A 302 19.65 32.15 5.31
CA ALA A 302 19.78 33.28 6.23
C ALA A 302 21.23 33.76 6.39
N ASP A 303 22.20 32.83 6.43
CA ASP A 303 23.64 33.13 6.55
C ASP A 303 24.22 33.89 5.35
N LEU A 304 23.54 33.86 4.20
CA LEU A 304 23.97 34.61 3.02
C LEU A 304 23.43 36.04 3.00
N ALA A 305 22.53 36.40 3.91
CA ALA A 305 21.89 37.70 3.90
C ALA A 305 22.89 38.83 4.02
N LYS A 306 22.72 39.85 3.17
CA LYS A 306 23.53 41.06 3.19
C LYS A 306 22.69 42.20 3.73
N LYS A 307 23.29 42.99 4.62
CA LYS A 307 22.63 44.19 5.16
C LYS A 307 22.79 45.33 4.16
N CYS A 308 21.68 45.91 3.72
CA CYS A 308 21.71 47.13 2.91
C CYS A 308 22.18 48.30 3.77
N GLU A 309 23.17 49.06 3.30
CA GLU A 309 23.69 50.21 4.03
C GLU A 309 22.64 51.32 4.20
N TRP A 310 21.73 51.48 3.24
CA TRP A 310 20.74 52.57 3.28
C TRP A 310 19.52 52.23 4.15
N CYS A 311 18.85 51.10 3.87
CA CYS A 311 17.63 50.73 4.58
C CYS A 311 17.83 49.75 5.73
N GLN A 312 19.06 49.29 5.98
CA GLN A 312 19.42 48.37 7.07
C GLN A 312 18.73 46.99 7.03
N ARG A 313 17.92 46.71 6.01
CA ARG A 313 17.25 45.41 5.82
C ARG A 313 18.26 44.35 5.36
N LEU A 314 18.03 43.13 5.80
CA LEU A 314 18.68 41.94 5.28
C LEU A 314 18.05 41.58 3.92
N VAL A 315 18.86 41.50 2.88
CA VAL A 315 18.44 41.22 1.51
C VAL A 315 19.26 40.08 0.91
N SER A 316 18.71 39.48 -0.16
CA SER A 316 19.42 38.48 -0.96
C SER A 316 20.69 39.10 -1.57
N PRO A 317 21.81 38.36 -1.65
CA PRO A 317 22.99 38.76 -2.42
C PRO A 317 22.70 39.11 -3.89
N LEU A 318 21.62 38.56 -4.47
CA LEU A 318 21.22 38.87 -5.85
C LEU A 318 20.50 40.23 -5.97
N ALA A 319 20.01 40.77 -4.86
CA ALA A 319 19.23 42.00 -4.79
C ALA A 319 20.05 43.18 -4.24
N ILE A 320 21.38 43.05 -4.13
CA ILE A 320 22.28 44.07 -3.58
C ILE A 320 23.44 44.34 -4.54
N ASP A 321 23.68 45.62 -4.82
CA ASP A 321 24.85 46.09 -5.56
C ASP A 321 25.51 47.26 -4.80
N GLN A 322 26.84 47.27 -4.72
CA GLN A 322 27.61 48.31 -4.02
C GLN A 322 27.04 48.65 -2.63
N GLN A 323 26.75 47.63 -1.80
CA GLN A 323 26.18 47.74 -0.45
C GLN A 323 24.75 48.33 -0.38
N ARG A 324 24.07 48.48 -1.52
CA ARG A 324 22.71 49.04 -1.60
C ARG A 324 21.77 48.02 -2.22
N CYS A 325 20.61 47.81 -1.62
CA CYS A 325 19.60 46.96 -2.25
C CYS A 325 19.03 47.64 -3.49
N GLN A 326 18.50 46.84 -4.42
CA GLN A 326 17.96 47.31 -5.70
C GLN A 326 16.94 48.43 -5.52
N GLN A 327 16.04 48.30 -4.55
CA GLN A 327 15.03 49.32 -4.24
C GLN A 327 15.64 50.65 -3.77
N CYS A 328 16.75 50.60 -3.02
CA CYS A 328 17.49 51.80 -2.61
C CYS A 328 18.30 52.41 -3.75
N SER A 329 18.91 51.59 -4.61
CA SER A 329 19.67 52.10 -5.77
C SER A 329 18.79 52.72 -6.83
N GLU A 330 17.58 52.21 -7.02
CA GLU A 330 16.60 52.65 -8.02
C GLU A 330 15.56 53.64 -7.46
N ALA A 331 15.81 54.25 -6.29
CA ALA A 331 14.90 55.19 -5.67
C ALA A 331 14.53 56.38 -6.59
N THR A 332 13.23 56.51 -6.89
CA THR A 332 12.66 57.55 -7.77
C THR A 332 11.63 58.41 -7.03
N ALA A 333 11.22 59.52 -7.64
CA ALA A 333 10.07 60.29 -7.19
C ALA A 333 8.79 59.66 -7.75
N THR A 334 7.80 59.41 -6.90
CA THR A 334 6.47 58.90 -7.28
C THR A 334 5.41 59.64 -6.47
N ASP A 335 4.17 59.70 -6.96
CA ASP A 335 3.07 60.39 -6.26
C ASP A 335 2.83 59.81 -4.85
N ALA A 336 2.98 58.48 -4.70
CA ALA A 336 2.89 57.81 -3.40
C ALA A 336 3.98 58.29 -2.43
N LEU A 337 5.19 58.58 -2.94
CA LEU A 337 6.27 59.13 -2.13
C LEU A 337 5.97 60.58 -1.72
N GLU A 338 5.33 61.39 -2.57
CA GLU A 338 4.99 62.77 -2.22
C GLU A 338 4.06 62.85 -1.01
N THR A 339 3.08 61.95 -0.91
CA THR A 339 2.23 61.81 0.27
C THR A 339 3.06 61.50 1.52
N VAL A 340 3.98 60.52 1.44
CA VAL A 340 4.86 60.15 2.55
C VAL A 340 5.80 61.30 2.94
N VAL A 341 6.30 62.08 1.98
CA VAL A 341 7.12 63.26 2.23
C VAL A 341 6.31 64.36 2.91
N CYS A 342 5.04 64.57 2.51
CA CYS A 342 4.15 65.52 3.18
C CYS A 342 3.90 65.13 4.64
N GLU A 343 3.56 63.86 4.89
CA GLU A 343 3.39 63.31 6.24
C GLU A 343 4.68 63.43 7.07
N PHE A 344 5.82 63.04 6.49
CA PHE A 344 7.12 63.10 7.16
C PHE A 344 7.52 64.54 7.51
N THR A 345 7.40 65.49 6.60
CA THR A 345 7.78 66.90 6.85
C THR A 345 6.77 67.64 7.73
N ALA A 346 5.54 67.13 7.87
CA ALA A 346 4.61 67.58 8.89
C ALA A 346 5.04 67.11 10.27
N ALA A 347 5.49 65.86 10.40
CA ALA A 347 5.99 65.29 11.65
C ALA A 347 7.37 65.85 12.05
N HIS A 348 8.24 66.15 11.08
CA HIS A 348 9.62 66.63 11.27
C HIS A 348 9.87 67.92 10.45
N PRO A 349 9.40 69.09 10.94
CA PRO A 349 9.45 70.35 10.20
C PRO A 349 10.85 70.84 9.81
N GLU A 350 11.90 70.38 10.50
CA GLU A 350 13.30 70.70 10.22
C GLU A 350 13.76 70.24 8.83
N PHE A 351 13.13 69.20 8.27
CA PHE A 351 13.43 68.68 6.93
C PHE A 351 12.72 69.43 5.79
N LYS A 352 11.84 70.41 6.09
CA LYS A 352 11.17 71.25 5.06
C LYS A 352 12.13 72.04 4.17
N LYS A 353 13.39 72.20 4.59
CA LYS A 353 14.45 72.88 3.82
C LYS A 353 14.99 72.04 2.67
N LEU A 354 14.68 70.74 2.62
CA LEU A 354 15.08 69.84 1.56
C LEU A 354 14.03 69.84 0.44
N ALA A 355 14.49 69.73 -0.80
CA ALA A 355 13.65 69.69 -1.99
C ALA A 355 14.06 68.53 -2.92
N ARG A 356 13.26 68.27 -3.96
CA ARG A 356 13.51 67.22 -4.97
C ARG A 356 13.71 65.83 -4.35
N TRP A 357 12.72 65.43 -3.57
CA TRP A 357 12.70 64.14 -2.90
C TRP A 357 12.63 62.99 -3.90
N LYS A 358 13.35 61.91 -3.59
CA LYS A 358 13.27 60.60 -4.25
C LYS A 358 13.37 59.52 -3.20
N GLY A 359 12.90 58.32 -3.48
CA GLY A 359 12.78 57.33 -2.42
C GLY A 359 11.93 56.14 -2.81
N TRP A 360 11.51 55.43 -1.78
CA TRP A 360 10.47 54.41 -1.86
C TRP A 360 9.77 54.32 -0.51
N ALA A 361 8.56 53.78 -0.51
CA ALA A 361 7.80 53.51 0.69
C ALA A 361 7.18 52.11 0.60
N SER A 362 7.15 51.42 1.73
CA SER A 362 6.37 50.21 1.98
C SER A 362 5.46 50.45 3.18
N ASP A 363 4.77 49.42 3.65
CA ASP A 363 3.89 49.53 4.81
C ASP A 363 4.66 49.75 6.12
N GLU A 364 5.86 49.16 6.24
CA GLU A 364 6.70 49.23 7.45
C GLU A 364 7.73 50.37 7.44
N LEU A 365 8.24 50.76 6.27
CA LEU A 365 9.41 51.64 6.15
C LEU A 365 9.26 52.58 4.95
N ALA A 366 9.89 53.75 5.04
CA ALA A 366 10.15 54.57 3.86
C ALA A 366 11.59 55.10 3.88
N LEU A 367 12.20 55.10 2.70
CA LEU A 367 13.51 55.72 2.48
C LEU A 367 13.30 57.00 1.68
N LEU A 368 13.69 58.13 2.25
CA LEU A 368 13.56 59.45 1.65
C LEU A 368 14.94 60.06 1.41
N VAL A 369 15.21 60.53 0.20
CA VAL A 369 16.46 61.22 -0.15
C VAL A 369 16.12 62.60 -0.68
N GLY A 370 16.39 63.63 0.14
CA GLY A 370 16.17 65.04 -0.17
C GLY A 370 17.45 65.77 -0.53
N ARG A 371 17.36 66.82 -1.35
CA ARG A 371 18.49 67.65 -1.78
C ARG A 371 18.47 69.04 -1.16
N ARG A 372 19.66 69.51 -0.81
CA ARG A 372 20.00 70.91 -0.49
C ARG A 372 21.11 71.38 -1.46
N TRP A 373 21.30 72.69 -1.62
CA TRP A 373 22.15 73.30 -2.66
C TRP A 373 23.49 72.57 -2.95
N LEU A 374 24.18 72.09 -1.91
CA LEU A 374 25.46 71.38 -2.02
C LEU A 374 25.48 69.99 -1.36
N SER A 375 24.36 69.49 -0.84
CA SER A 375 24.29 68.22 -0.10
C SER A 375 23.01 67.43 -0.37
N GLU A 376 23.10 66.11 -0.20
CA GLU A 376 21.95 65.22 -0.14
C GLU A 376 21.81 64.70 1.29
N THR A 377 20.58 64.52 1.73
CA THR A 377 20.23 63.93 3.02
C THR A 377 19.32 62.74 2.77
N LEU A 378 19.69 61.59 3.32
CA LEU A 378 18.91 60.36 3.35
C LEU A 378 18.29 60.25 4.73
N VAL A 379 17.01 59.89 4.77
CA VAL A 379 16.26 59.63 5.99
C VAL A 379 15.52 58.31 5.80
N LEU A 380 15.79 57.35 6.68
CA LEU A 380 15.01 56.12 6.80
C LEU A 380 14.01 56.32 7.94
N VAL A 381 12.73 56.10 7.68
CA VAL A 381 11.66 56.29 8.66
C VAL A 381 10.79 55.04 8.79
N SER A 382 10.26 54.80 9.99
CA SER A 382 9.22 53.80 10.22
C SER A 382 7.87 54.28 9.71
N ARG A 383 7.01 53.34 9.29
CA ARG A 383 5.62 53.61 8.95
C ARG A 383 4.68 52.73 9.79
N PRO A 384 3.50 53.26 10.17
CA PRO A 384 3.00 54.61 9.89
C PRO A 384 3.56 55.71 10.83
N GLY A 385 4.33 55.36 11.87
CA GLY A 385 4.70 56.28 12.95
C GLY A 385 5.65 57.43 12.59
N MET A 386 6.25 57.42 11.40
CA MET A 386 7.22 58.41 10.92
C MET A 386 8.41 58.62 11.86
N GLN A 387 8.80 57.62 12.65
CA GLN A 387 9.98 57.76 13.50
C GLN A 387 11.23 57.64 12.63
N ILE A 388 12.17 58.58 12.80
CA ILE A 388 13.46 58.52 12.12
C ILE A 388 14.25 57.37 12.70
N LEU A 389 14.56 56.39 11.85
CA LEU A 389 15.37 55.23 12.20
C LEU A 389 16.83 55.44 11.84
N ARG A 390 17.10 56.23 10.80
CA ARG A 390 18.46 56.54 10.36
C ARG A 390 18.51 57.81 9.54
N THR A 391 19.60 58.56 9.69
CA THR A 391 19.95 59.69 8.82
C THR A 391 21.31 59.47 8.18
N GLY A 392 21.48 59.99 6.98
CA GLY A 392 22.78 60.05 6.32
C GLY A 392 22.88 61.31 5.49
N SER A 393 24.10 61.80 5.30
CA SER A 393 24.35 62.94 4.44
C SER A 393 25.55 62.71 3.52
N ARG A 394 25.53 63.35 2.35
CA ARG A 394 26.71 63.47 1.51
C ARG A 394 26.76 64.83 0.85
N THR A 395 27.98 65.31 0.58
CA THR A 395 28.17 66.49 -0.26
C THR A 395 28.10 66.11 -1.73
N ARG A 396 27.72 67.05 -2.60
CA ARG A 396 27.59 66.82 -4.05
C ARG A 396 28.89 66.33 -4.71
N PHE A 397 30.04 66.66 -4.11
CA PHE A 397 31.37 66.27 -4.59
C PHE A 397 31.88 64.95 -4.00
N SER A 398 31.21 64.43 -2.95
CA SER A 398 31.55 63.13 -2.36
C SER A 398 30.65 62.03 -2.93
N LYS A 399 31.25 60.90 -3.29
CA LYS A 399 30.49 59.68 -3.60
C LYS A 399 30.06 58.93 -2.33
N THR A 400 30.73 59.20 -1.21
CA THR A 400 30.56 58.50 0.06
C THR A 400 29.48 59.15 0.90
N TRP A 401 28.57 58.33 1.43
CA TRP A 401 27.59 58.73 2.43
C TRP A 401 28.21 58.66 3.83
N GLN A 402 27.90 59.65 4.66
CA GLN A 402 28.18 59.62 6.09
C GLN A 402 26.87 59.38 6.81
N PHE A 403 26.75 58.23 7.46
CA PHE A 403 25.59 57.90 8.27
C PHE A 403 25.82 58.31 9.71
N GLU A 404 24.78 58.85 10.32
CA GLU A 404 24.72 59.06 11.77
C GLU A 404 24.18 57.76 12.37
N ASP A 405 24.94 57.16 13.28
CA ASP A 405 24.57 55.92 13.98
C ASP A 405 23.60 56.20 15.14
#